data_AF-A0A7R9FUA5-F1
#
_entry.id   AF-A0A7R9FUA5-F1
#
_cell.length_a   1.000
_cell.length_b   1.000
_cell.length_c   1.000
_cell.angle_alpha   90.00
_cell.angle_beta   90.00
_cell.angle_gamma   90.00
#
_symmetry.space_group_name_H-M   'P 1'
#
loop_
_entity.id
_entity.type
_entity.pdbx_description
1 polymer ?
#
loop_
_entity_poly.entity_id
_entity_poly.type
_entity_poly.pdbx_seq_one_letter_code
_entity_poly.pdbx_strand_id
1 'polypeptide(L)'
;DEPQIRKLLQINLESNDYKVIQAATGNEGISLCASHTPDLVLLDIGLPDKSGQEVLLELREWYHNPIIMLIIKKNNELLKLTSTEYNLLALFAKNEGKVLTHQYILREIWGIGYQTETQYLRVFVGTLRKKIESDYTNPLHIITESGV
;
A
#
# COMPACT_ATOMS: atom_id res chain seq x y z
N ASP A 1 -3.36 -2.44 6.36
CA ASP A 1 -4.29 -1.45 5.79
C ASP A 1 -4.55 -0.32 6.78
N GLU A 2 -4.78 0.89 6.29
CA GLU A 2 -4.96 2.12 7.06
C GLU A 2 -6.34 2.19 7.73
N PRO A 3 -6.42 2.37 9.07
CA PRO A 3 -7.69 2.38 9.79
C PRO A 3 -8.69 3.44 9.32
N GLN A 4 -8.20 4.60 8.86
CA GLN A 4 -9.04 5.71 8.42
C GLN A 4 -9.75 5.40 7.10
N ILE A 5 -9.04 4.83 6.12
CA ILE A 5 -9.62 4.43 4.82
C ILE A 5 -10.65 3.32 5.03
N ARG A 6 -10.32 2.29 5.82
CA ARG A 6 -11.28 1.23 6.16
C ARG A 6 -12.55 1.78 6.80
N LYS A 7 -12.41 2.73 7.73
CA LYS A 7 -13.57 3.30 8.42
C LYS A 7 -14.44 4.11 7.46
N LEU A 8 -13.84 4.88 6.57
CA LEU A 8 -14.55 5.63 5.53
C LEU A 8 -15.30 4.69 4.58
N LEU A 9 -14.64 3.64 4.09
CA LEU A 9 -15.26 2.66 3.19
C LEU A 9 -16.43 1.94 3.87
N GLN A 10 -16.26 1.53 5.13
CA GLN A 10 -17.34 0.93 5.90
C GLN A 10 -18.56 1.83 5.99
N ILE A 11 -18.39 3.09 6.41
CA ILE A 11 -19.50 4.03 6.56
C ILE A 11 -20.26 4.20 5.23
N ASN A 12 -19.54 4.33 4.12
CA ASN A 12 -20.16 4.51 2.80
C ASN A 12 -20.86 3.24 2.30
N LEU A 13 -20.31 2.05 2.55
CA LEU A 13 -20.92 0.80 2.10
C LEU A 13 -22.14 0.47 2.98
N GLU A 14 -22.03 0.62 4.30
CA GLU A 14 -23.15 0.39 5.23
C GLU A 14 -24.31 1.37 4.99
N SER A 15 -24.02 2.63 4.60
CA SER A 15 -25.08 3.59 4.24
C SER A 15 -25.78 3.27 2.92
N ASN A 16 -25.23 2.35 2.12
CA ASN A 16 -25.82 1.80 0.90
C ASN A 16 -26.29 0.34 1.11
N ASP A 17 -26.65 -0.01 2.35
CA ASP A 17 -27.24 -1.31 2.75
C ASP A 17 -26.34 -2.54 2.54
N TYR A 18 -25.03 -2.35 2.37
CA TYR A 18 -24.08 -3.46 2.38
C TYR A 18 -23.69 -3.86 3.81
N LYS A 19 -23.56 -5.17 4.06
CA LYS A 19 -22.92 -5.68 5.27
C LYS A 19 -21.41 -5.72 5.06
N VAL A 20 -20.66 -5.06 5.93
CA VAL A 20 -19.21 -4.95 5.80
C VAL A 20 -18.51 -5.79 6.85
N ILE A 21 -17.60 -6.64 6.40
CA ILE A 21 -16.64 -7.36 7.24
C ILE A 21 -15.27 -6.78 6.91
N GLN A 22 -14.51 -6.38 7.92
CA GLN A 22 -13.17 -5.81 7.74
C GLN A 22 -12.09 -6.81 8.12
N ALA A 23 -10.97 -6.74 7.40
CA ALA A 23 -9.71 -7.38 7.76
C ALA A 23 -8.60 -6.32 7.77
N ALA A 24 -7.71 -6.38 8.76
CA ALA A 24 -6.53 -5.53 8.84
C ALA A 24 -5.33 -6.10 8.07
N THR A 25 -5.34 -7.41 7.84
CA THR A 25 -4.25 -8.20 7.23
C THR A 25 -4.78 -9.14 6.14
N GLY A 26 -3.89 -9.61 5.25
CA GLY A 26 -4.24 -10.56 4.20
C GLY A 26 -4.67 -11.91 4.75
N ASN A 27 -3.95 -12.44 5.74
CA ASN A 27 -4.28 -13.72 6.37
C ASN A 27 -5.63 -13.69 7.10
N GLU A 28 -5.95 -12.58 7.77
CA GLU A 28 -7.27 -12.37 8.39
C GLU A 28 -8.36 -12.32 7.31
N GLY A 29 -8.12 -11.59 6.21
CA GLY A 29 -9.07 -11.48 5.10
C GLY A 29 -9.41 -12.83 4.46
N ILE A 30 -8.40 -13.68 4.22
CA ILE A 30 -8.59 -15.04 3.69
C ILE A 30 -9.43 -15.88 4.65
N SER A 31 -9.12 -15.85 5.95
CA SER A 31 -9.85 -16.59 6.99
C SER A 31 -11.30 -16.13 7.11
N LEU A 32 -11.55 -14.83 7.01
CA LEU A 32 -12.89 -14.26 7.04
C LEU A 32 -13.70 -14.62 5.79
N CYS A 33 -13.07 -14.63 4.61
CA CYS A 33 -13.73 -15.07 3.38
C CYS A 33 -14.18 -16.54 3.47
N ALA A 34 -13.36 -17.41 4.06
CA ALA A 34 -13.68 -18.83 4.20
C ALA A 34 -14.84 -19.08 5.18
N SER A 35 -14.94 -18.26 6.23
CA SER A 35 -15.95 -18.41 7.29
C SER A 35 -17.28 -17.73 7.00
N HIS A 36 -17.28 -16.64 6.22
CA HIS A 36 -18.46 -15.81 5.98
C HIS A 36 -18.92 -15.80 4.52
N THR A 37 -18.11 -16.33 3.59
CA THR A 37 -18.41 -16.45 2.15
C THR A 37 -19.05 -15.16 1.57
N PRO A 38 -18.34 -14.02 1.61
CA PRO A 38 -18.90 -12.76 1.16
C PRO A 38 -19.29 -12.79 -0.32
N ASP A 39 -20.24 -11.94 -0.73
CA ASP A 39 -20.65 -11.80 -2.13
C ASP A 39 -19.63 -11.02 -2.98
N LEU A 40 -18.80 -10.20 -2.33
CA LEU A 40 -17.79 -9.34 -2.95
C LEU A 40 -16.64 -9.11 -1.97
N VAL A 41 -15.40 -9.12 -2.47
CA VAL A 41 -14.22 -8.67 -1.71
C VAL A 41 -13.65 -7.40 -2.33
N LEU A 42 -13.45 -6.37 -1.50
CA LEU A 42 -12.57 -5.25 -1.83
C LEU A 42 -11.17 -5.56 -1.29
N LEU A 43 -10.18 -5.61 -2.17
CA LEU A 43 -8.82 -6.05 -1.83
C LEU A 43 -7.81 -4.92 -2.05
N ASP A 44 -7.15 -4.47 -0.98
CA ASP A 44 -6.01 -3.57 -1.09
C ASP A 44 -4.76 -4.31 -1.61
N ILE A 45 -3.92 -3.62 -2.37
CA ILE A 45 -2.62 -4.11 -2.84
C ILE A 45 -1.55 -4.07 -1.73
N GLY A 46 -1.67 -3.12 -0.79
CA GLY A 46 -0.67 -2.81 0.24
C GLY A 46 -1.00 -3.35 1.63
N LEU A 47 -1.23 -4.66 1.77
CA LEU A 47 -1.48 -5.29 3.07
C LEU A 47 -0.17 -5.48 3.85
N PRO A 48 -0.21 -5.46 5.21
CA PRO A 48 1.00 -5.40 6.04
C PRO A 48 1.77 -6.71 6.11
N ASP A 49 1.13 -7.85 5.85
CA ASP A 49 1.66 -9.21 6.03
C ASP A 49 1.80 -10.00 4.72
N LYS A 50 1.02 -9.65 3.69
CA LYS A 50 1.03 -10.24 2.34
C LYS A 50 0.84 -9.15 1.30
N SER A 51 1.30 -9.33 0.07
CA SER A 51 0.86 -8.47 -1.04
C SER A 51 -0.59 -8.80 -1.43
N GLY A 52 -1.36 -7.82 -1.92
CA GLY A 52 -2.71 -8.09 -2.42
C GLY A 52 -2.74 -9.09 -3.58
N GLN A 53 -1.66 -9.23 -4.34
CA GLN A 53 -1.55 -10.23 -5.41
C GLN A 53 -1.46 -11.66 -4.86
N GLU A 54 -0.69 -11.88 -3.80
CA GLU A 54 -0.61 -13.19 -3.13
C GLU A 54 -1.97 -13.58 -2.54
N VAL A 55 -2.65 -12.63 -1.89
CA VAL A 55 -4.01 -12.85 -1.36
C VAL A 55 -4.99 -13.17 -2.49
N LEU A 56 -4.93 -12.45 -3.61
CA LEU A 56 -5.78 -12.71 -4.76
C LEU A 56 -5.56 -14.13 -5.31
N LEU A 57 -4.30 -14.55 -5.46
CA LEU A 57 -3.98 -15.89 -5.97
C LEU A 57 -4.52 -16.97 -5.04
N GLU A 58 -4.31 -16.84 -3.73
CA GLU A 58 -4.79 -17.80 -2.72
C GLU A 58 -6.31 -17.87 -2.65
N LEU A 59 -7.00 -16.71 -2.64
CA LEU A 59 -8.46 -16.70 -2.69
C LEU A 59 -8.98 -17.36 -3.98
N ARG A 60 -8.33 -17.15 -5.12
CA ARG A 60 -8.80 -17.68 -6.42
C ARG A 60 -8.71 -19.20 -6.55
N GLU A 61 -8.06 -19.89 -5.62
CA GLU A 61 -8.11 -21.36 -5.55
C GLU A 61 -9.50 -21.90 -5.23
N TRP A 62 -10.34 -21.14 -4.51
CA TRP A 62 -11.65 -21.61 -4.04
C TRP A 62 -12.77 -20.55 -4.05
N TYR A 63 -12.44 -19.27 -3.99
CA TYR A 63 -13.38 -18.14 -3.98
C TYR A 63 -13.64 -17.63 -5.40
N HIS A 64 -14.86 -17.89 -5.88
CA HIS A 64 -15.28 -17.57 -7.25
C HIS A 64 -16.06 -16.24 -7.36
N ASN A 65 -16.50 -15.70 -6.23
CA ASN A 65 -17.23 -14.43 -6.20
C ASN A 65 -16.31 -13.26 -6.62
N PRO A 66 -16.91 -12.12 -7.02
CA PRO A 66 -16.18 -10.93 -7.40
C PRO A 66 -15.12 -10.48 -6.37
N ILE A 67 -13.95 -10.10 -6.88
CA ILE A 67 -12.89 -9.43 -6.11
C ILE A 67 -12.54 -8.16 -6.88
N ILE A 68 -12.67 -6.99 -6.24
CA ILE A 68 -12.24 -5.70 -6.79
C ILE A 68 -10.94 -5.33 -6.08
N MET A 69 -9.86 -5.20 -6.85
CA MET A 69 -8.60 -4.68 -6.31
C MET A 69 -8.60 -3.16 -6.29
N LEU A 70 -8.19 -2.60 -5.15
CA LEU A 70 -7.84 -1.19 -5.03
C LEU A 70 -6.46 -0.98 -5.61
N ILE A 71 -6.40 -0.17 -6.67
CA ILE A 71 -5.20 0.04 -7.48
C ILE A 71 -4.84 1.52 -7.53
N ILE A 72 -3.54 1.79 -7.67
CA ILE A 72 -3.02 3.14 -7.84
C ILE A 72 -2.87 3.40 -9.34
N LYS A 73 -3.29 4.58 -9.78
CA LYS A 73 -3.12 5.02 -11.18
C LYS A 73 -2.32 6.31 -11.24
N LYS A 74 -1.49 6.44 -12.28
CA LYS A 74 -0.83 7.67 -12.68
C LYS A 74 -1.29 8.00 -14.10
N ASN A 75 -1.84 9.19 -14.33
CA ASN A 75 -2.36 9.60 -15.65
C ASN A 75 -3.30 8.57 -16.29
N ASN A 76 -4.22 8.00 -15.50
CA ASN A 76 -5.14 6.90 -15.87
C ASN A 76 -4.49 5.54 -16.19
N GLU A 77 -3.16 5.41 -16.12
CA GLU A 77 -2.46 4.14 -16.28
C GLU A 77 -2.22 3.45 -14.93
N LEU A 78 -2.33 2.12 -14.91
CA LEU A 78 -2.11 1.32 -13.71
C LEU A 78 -0.65 1.42 -13.26
N LEU A 79 -0.44 1.86 -12.02
CA LEU A 79 0.88 1.91 -11.39
C LEU A 79 1.08 0.67 -10.52
N LYS A 80 1.95 -0.24 -10.94
CA LYS A 80 2.30 -1.43 -10.16
C LYS A 80 3.35 -1.09 -9.11
N LEU A 81 2.95 -1.08 -7.84
CA LEU A 81 3.82 -0.92 -6.70
C LEU A 81 3.91 -2.22 -5.88
N THR A 82 5.08 -2.51 -5.34
CA THR A 82 5.23 -3.49 -4.24
C THR A 82 4.70 -2.89 -2.95
N SER A 83 4.46 -3.71 -1.92
CA SER A 83 4.05 -3.22 -0.59
C SER A 83 5.02 -2.18 -0.03
N THR A 84 6.33 -2.39 -0.19
CA THR A 84 7.36 -1.44 0.26
C THR A 84 7.33 -0.12 -0.50
N GLU A 85 7.16 -0.16 -1.83
CA GLU A 85 7.07 1.06 -2.64
C GLU A 85 5.80 1.85 -2.32
N TYR A 86 4.67 1.16 -2.10
CA TYR A 86 3.44 1.79 -1.65
C TYR A 86 3.62 2.47 -0.30
N ASN A 87 4.18 1.76 0.69
CA ASN A 87 4.39 2.31 2.02
C ASN A 87 5.31 3.54 1.99
N LEU A 88 6.36 3.53 1.16
CA LEU A 88 7.21 4.71 0.94
C LEU A 88 6.41 5.88 0.34
N LEU A 89 5.65 5.63 -0.72
CA LEU A 89 4.83 6.66 -1.35
C LEU A 89 3.81 7.26 -0.38
N ALA A 90 3.13 6.42 0.40
CA ALA A 90 2.18 6.83 1.43
C ALA A 90 2.86 7.64 2.54
N LEU A 91 4.05 7.21 3.00
CA LEU A 91 4.83 7.95 3.99
C LEU A 91 5.22 9.35 3.47
N PHE A 92 5.66 9.45 2.22
CA PHE A 92 6.02 10.73 1.61
C PHE A 92 4.80 11.64 1.43
N ALA A 93 3.69 11.12 0.90
CA ALA A 93 2.45 11.88 0.73
C ALA A 93 1.91 12.41 2.07
N LYS A 94 1.93 11.58 3.12
CA LYS A 94 1.51 11.97 4.48
C LYS A 94 2.37 13.08 5.08
N ASN A 95 3.61 13.23 4.62
CA ASN A 95 4.58 14.20 5.11
C ASN A 95 4.94 15.23 4.02
N GLU A 96 4.00 15.56 3.13
CA GLU A 96 4.19 16.56 2.09
C GLU A 96 4.77 17.87 2.67
N GLY A 97 5.78 18.41 1.99
CA GLY A 97 6.46 19.64 2.39
C GLY A 97 7.43 19.52 3.57
N LYS A 98 7.63 18.32 4.15
CA LYS A 98 8.58 18.09 5.25
C LYS A 98 9.80 17.29 4.80
N VAL A 99 10.96 17.64 5.35
CA VAL A 99 12.18 16.84 5.19
C VAL A 99 12.13 15.65 6.15
N LEU A 100 12.31 14.44 5.63
CA LEU A 100 12.40 13.21 6.41
C LEU A 100 13.83 12.67 6.38
N THR A 101 14.41 12.40 7.55
CA THR A 101 15.77 11.83 7.63
C THR A 101 15.79 10.39 7.14
N HIS A 102 16.94 9.91 6.66
CA HIS A 102 17.09 8.50 6.27
C HIS A 102 16.72 7.55 7.41
N GLN A 103 17.14 7.84 8.64
CA GLN A 103 16.85 7.02 9.82
C GLN A 103 15.35 6.93 10.11
N TYR A 104 14.63 8.05 10.01
CA TYR A 104 13.19 8.07 10.20
C TYR A 104 12.49 7.20 9.15
N ILE A 105 12.79 7.40 7.87
CA ILE A 105 12.16 6.62 6.78
C ILE A 105 12.46 5.13 6.95
N LEU A 106 13.72 4.77 7.21
CA LEU A 106 14.12 3.37 7.38
C LEU A 106 13.38 2.71 8.55
N ARG A 107 13.23 3.43 9.66
CA ARG A 107 12.50 2.94 10.83
C ARG A 107 11.01 2.75 10.54
N GLU A 108 10.35 3.71 9.89
CA GLU A 108 8.91 3.63 9.64
C GLU A 108 8.55 2.53 8.62
N ILE A 109 9.43 2.25 7.66
CA ILE A 109 9.13 1.30 6.58
C ILE A 109 9.64 -0.12 6.88
N TRP A 110 10.83 -0.27 7.48
CA TRP A 110 11.47 -1.56 7.73
C TRP A 110 11.76 -1.87 9.21
N GLY A 111 11.62 -0.88 10.10
CA GLY A 111 11.81 -1.05 11.54
C GLY A 111 13.19 -0.65 12.05
N ILE A 112 13.35 -0.73 13.38
CA ILE A 112 14.51 -0.21 14.12
C ILE A 112 15.85 -0.81 13.67
N GLY A 113 15.86 -2.06 13.20
CA GLY A 113 17.08 -2.77 12.78
C GLY A 113 17.67 -2.32 11.44
N TYR A 114 16.99 -1.45 10.69
CA TYR A 114 17.38 -1.03 9.34
C TYR A 114 17.88 0.43 9.26
N GLN A 115 18.09 1.09 10.41
CA GLN A 115 18.40 2.52 10.45
C GLN A 115 19.80 2.88 9.93
N THR A 116 20.72 1.93 9.81
CA THR A 116 22.09 2.13 9.31
C THR A 116 22.23 1.89 7.79
N GLU A 117 21.19 1.36 7.16
CA GLU A 117 21.19 0.78 5.82
C GLU A 117 20.82 1.85 4.77
N THR A 118 21.50 3.00 4.79
CA THR A 118 21.15 4.17 3.97
C THR A 118 21.20 3.91 2.46
N GLN A 119 22.09 3.03 2.00
CA GLN A 119 22.16 2.63 0.58
C GLN A 119 20.91 1.87 0.13
N TYR A 120 20.29 1.11 1.04
CA TYR A 120 19.08 0.37 0.76
C TYR A 120 17.92 1.33 0.44
N LEU A 121 17.72 2.36 1.27
CA LEU A 121 16.70 3.37 1.03
C LEU A 121 16.88 4.09 -0.31
N ARG A 122 18.12 4.43 -0.69
CA ARG A 122 18.40 5.09 -1.99
C ARG A 122 17.95 4.25 -3.18
N VAL A 123 18.15 2.93 -3.13
CA VAL A 123 17.71 2.02 -4.19
C VAL A 123 16.18 2.05 -4.32
N PHE A 124 15.45 1.95 -3.21
CA PHE A 124 13.98 1.97 -3.24
C PHE A 124 13.41 3.31 -3.69
N VAL A 125 13.97 4.43 -3.21
CA VAL A 125 13.57 5.77 -3.69
C VAL A 125 13.84 5.93 -5.18
N GLY A 126 14.98 5.43 -5.67
CA GLY A 126 15.31 5.44 -7.10
C GLY A 126 14.31 4.64 -7.93
N THR A 127 13.94 3.43 -7.48
CA THR A 127 12.93 2.60 -8.14
C THR A 127 11.55 3.25 -8.12
N LEU A 128 11.15 3.84 -6.99
CA LEU A 128 9.87 4.52 -6.87
C LEU A 128 9.80 5.74 -7.80
N ARG A 129 10.84 6.58 -7.85
CA ARG A 129 10.93 7.72 -8.77
C ARG A 129 10.77 7.30 -10.23
N LYS A 130 11.41 6.22 -10.66
CA LYS A 130 11.26 5.69 -12.03
C LYS A 130 9.81 5.34 -12.38
N LYS A 131 8.98 5.01 -11.38
CA LYS A 131 7.56 4.69 -11.56
C LYS A 131 6.68 5.95 -11.52
N ILE A 132 6.94 6.85 -10.57
CA ILE A 132 6.02 7.97 -10.30
C ILE A 132 6.40 9.29 -10.99
N GLU A 133 7.67 9.54 -11.28
CA GLU A 133 8.12 10.78 -11.90
C GLU A 133 7.93 10.72 -13.42
N SER A 134 7.69 11.86 -14.06
CA SER A 134 7.72 11.96 -15.54
C SER A 134 9.17 11.91 -16.05
N ASP A 135 10.08 12.55 -15.32
CA ASP A 135 11.52 12.47 -15.50
C ASP A 135 12.17 12.15 -14.14
N TYR A 136 12.71 10.94 -14.01
CA TYR A 136 13.29 10.48 -12.74
C TYR A 136 14.68 11.07 -12.47
N THR A 137 15.32 11.68 -13.47
CA THR A 137 16.63 12.35 -13.31
C THR A 137 16.46 13.78 -12.80
N ASN A 138 15.29 14.37 -13.00
CA ASN A 138 14.88 15.68 -12.48
C ASN A 138 13.53 15.55 -11.74
N PRO A 139 13.52 14.94 -10.54
CA PRO A 139 12.28 14.60 -9.84
C PRO A 139 11.54 15.84 -9.33
N LEU A 140 10.22 15.84 -9.45
CA LEU A 140 9.37 16.93 -8.97
C LEU A 140 8.65 16.60 -7.65
N HIS A 141 8.36 15.33 -7.38
CA HIS A 141 7.53 14.93 -6.25
C HIS A 141 8.37 14.45 -5.06
N ILE A 142 9.40 13.63 -5.30
CA ILE A 142 10.32 13.20 -4.25
C ILE A 142 11.64 13.93 -4.45
N ILE A 143 11.95 14.90 -3.59
CA ILE A 143 13.18 15.71 -3.65
C ILE A 143 14.20 15.18 -2.62
N THR A 144 15.48 15.13 -2.99
CA THR A 144 16.55 14.74 -2.07
C THR A 144 17.23 15.99 -1.53
N GLU A 145 17.11 16.20 -0.22
CA GLU A 145 17.90 17.18 0.51
C GLU A 145 19.22 16.55 0.97
N SER A 146 20.35 17.18 0.63
CA SER A 146 21.67 16.67 1.02
C SER A 146 22.03 17.11 2.44
N GLY A 147 22.45 16.17 3.27
CA GLY A 147 22.97 16.46 4.63
C GLY A 147 21.98 16.29 5.78
N VAL A 148 20.81 15.69 5.54
CA VAL A 148 19.75 15.40 6.53
C VAL A 148 19.46 13.90 6.62
#